data_AF-A0A5C8JMQ2-F1
#
_entry.id   AF-A0A5C8JMQ2-F1
#
_cell.length_a   1.000
_cell.length_b   1.000
_cell.length_c   1.000
_cell.angle_alpha   90.00
_cell.angle_beta   90.00
_cell.angle_gamma   90.00
#
_symmetry.space_group_name_H-M   'P 1'
#
loop_
_entity.id
_entity.type
_entity.pdbx_description
1 polymer ?
#
loop_
_entity_poly.entity_id
_entity_poly.type
_entity_poly.pdbx_seq_one_letter_code
_entity_poly.pdbx_strand_id
1 'polypeptide(L)' 'MKSFYEFNPDSPQERQEREKMHPELSKFHIALREELGEEEYSCFYSAEKESFKPFMIPNQSYKPTWIQA' A
#
# COMPACT_ATOMS: atom_id res chain seq x y z
N MET A 1 -8.48 3.11 -10.19
CA MET A 1 -8.16 1.68 -9.99
C MET A 1 -7.88 1.51 -8.51
N LYS A 2 -8.61 0.65 -7.80
CA LYS A 2 -8.49 0.49 -6.34
C LYS A 2 -7.15 -0.16 -6.00
N SER A 3 -6.42 0.39 -5.04
CA SER A 3 -5.13 -0.14 -4.57
C SER A 3 -5.33 -1.43 -3.78
N PHE A 4 -4.29 -2.27 -3.70
CA PHE A 4 -4.33 -3.56 -3.03
C PHE A 4 -4.78 -3.47 -1.55
N TYR A 5 -4.33 -2.44 -0.83
CA TYR A 5 -4.62 -2.26 0.61
C TYR A 5 -5.94 -1.53 0.90
N GLU A 6 -6.68 -1.13 -0.15
CA GLU A 6 -8.01 -0.53 0.00
C GLU A 6 -9.12 -1.58 0.08
N PHE A 7 -8.83 -2.84 -0.26
CA PHE A 7 -9.77 -3.94 -0.14
C PHE A 7 -9.88 -4.40 1.31
N ASN A 8 -11.10 -4.69 1.74
CA ASN A 8 -11.35 -5.23 3.07
C ASN A 8 -10.99 -6.74 3.12
N PRO A 9 -9.94 -7.15 3.85
CA PRO A 9 -9.59 -8.57 3.96
C PRO A 9 -10.63 -9.39 4.73
N ASP A 10 -11.47 -8.77 5.55
CA ASP A 10 -12.52 -9.47 6.31
C ASP A 10 -13.76 -9.78 5.47
N SER A 11 -13.90 -9.17 4.29
CA SER A 11 -14.98 -9.45 3.35
C SER A 11 -14.55 -10.53 2.35
N PRO A 12 -15.21 -11.70 2.31
CA PRO A 12 -14.93 -12.73 1.31
C PRO A 12 -15.05 -12.23 -0.13
N GLN A 13 -16.01 -11.33 -0.39
CA GLN A 13 -16.25 -10.75 -1.70
C GLN A 13 -15.10 -9.84 -2.12
N GLU A 14 -14.70 -8.89 -1.26
CA GLU A 14 -13.59 -7.98 -1.58
C GLU A 14 -12.26 -8.72 -1.71
N ARG A 15 -12.04 -9.81 -0.98
CA ARG A 15 -10.86 -10.67 -1.19
C ARG A 15 -10.83 -11.28 -2.58
N GLN A 16 -11.95 -11.81 -3.07
CA GLN A 16 -12.02 -12.35 -4.43
C GLN A 16 -11.80 -11.26 -5.48
N GLU A 17 -12.34 -10.06 -5.27
CA GLU A 17 -12.10 -8.93 -6.15
C GLU A 17 -10.63 -8.49 -6.15
N ARG A 18 -9.98 -8.48 -4.98
CA ARG A 18 -8.56 -8.21 -4.83
C ARG A 18 -7.71 -9.25 -5.56
N GLU A 19 -8.02 -10.53 -5.41
CA GLU A 19 -7.33 -11.63 -6.09
C GLU A 19 -7.46 -11.52 -7.61
N LYS A 20 -8.62 -11.10 -8.11
CA LYS A 20 -8.84 -10.87 -9.53
C LYS A 20 -8.09 -9.63 -10.06
N MET A 21 -8.05 -8.55 -9.27
CA MET A 21 -7.41 -7.29 -9.66
C MET A 21 -5.89 -7.33 -9.52
N HIS A 22 -5.38 -8.03 -8.51
CA HIS A 22 -3.98 -8.08 -8.11
C HIS A 22 -3.55 -9.53 -7.82
N PRO A 23 -3.56 -10.43 -8.83
CA PRO A 23 -3.36 -11.86 -8.62
C PRO A 23 -1.97 -12.20 -8.07
N GLU A 24 -0.92 -11.61 -8.64
CA GLU A 24 0.46 -11.90 -8.23
C GLU A 24 0.75 -11.37 -6.82
N LEU A 25 0.30 -10.16 -6.50
CA LEU A 25 0.45 -9.59 -5.17
C LEU A 25 -0.38 -10.37 -4.13
N SER A 26 -1.57 -10.84 -4.50
CA SER A 26 -2.36 -11.70 -3.60
C SER A 26 -1.65 -13.01 -3.28
N LYS A 27 -1.09 -13.69 -4.29
CA LYS A 27 -0.29 -14.92 -4.08
C LYS A 27 0.92 -14.66 -3.20
N PHE A 28 1.63 -13.56 -3.43
CA PHE A 28 2.78 -13.16 -2.62
C PHE A 28 2.40 -13.00 -1.15
N HIS A 29 1.33 -12.26 -0.84
CA HIS A 29 0.85 -12.10 0.54
C HIS A 29 0.36 -13.40 1.18
N ILE A 30 -0.20 -14.34 0.40
CA ILE A 30 -0.56 -15.67 0.90
C ILE A 30 0.70 -16.42 1.31
N ALA A 31 1.71 -16.52 0.43
CA ALA A 31 2.96 -17.19 0.73
C ALA A 31 3.70 -16.55 1.92
N LEU A 32 3.69 -15.21 2.01
CA LEU A 32 4.29 -14.47 3.13
C LEU A 32 3.63 -14.79 4.47
N ARG A 33 2.32 -14.98 4.50
CA ARG A 33 1.59 -15.33 5.72
C ARG A 33 1.84 -16.79 6.15
N GLU A 34 2.20 -17.66 5.22
CA GLU A 34 2.61 -19.04 5.51
C GLU A 34 4.04 -19.12 6.06
N GLU A 35 4.92 -18.24 5.61
CA GLU A 35 6.32 -18.17 6.05
C GLU A 35 6.51 -17.39 7.37
N LEU A 36 5.81 -16.26 7.52
CA LEU A 36 5.93 -15.39 8.69
C LEU A 36 4.96 -15.78 9.81
N GLY A 37 5.35 -15.51 11.06
CA GLY A 37 4.41 -15.53 12.18
C GLY A 37 3.30 -14.48 12.00
N GLU A 38 2.16 -14.69 12.65
CA GLU A 38 1.00 -13.79 12.54
C GLU A 38 1.33 -12.34 12.92
N GLU A 39 2.12 -12.15 13.98
CA GLU A 39 2.56 -10.82 14.43
C GLU A 39 3.51 -10.16 13.43
N GLU A 40 4.45 -10.92 12.87
CA GLU A 40 5.42 -10.43 11.89
C GLU A 40 4.74 -10.00 10.59
N TYR A 41 3.81 -10.84 10.10
CA TYR A 41 2.99 -10.51 8.93
C TYR A 41 2.13 -9.27 9.17
N SER A 42 1.52 -9.15 10.36
CA SER A 42 0.70 -7.97 10.72
C SER A 42 1.52 -6.68 10.71
N CYS A 43 2.75 -6.73 11.25
CA CYS A 43 3.69 -5.61 11.23
C CYS A 43 4.09 -5.24 9.80
N PHE A 44 4.48 -6.25 9.00
CA PHE A 44 4.83 -6.06 7.58
C PHE A 44 3.69 -5.42 6.79
N TYR A 45 2.48 -5.99 6.87
CA TYR A 45 1.30 -5.51 6.14
C TYR A 45 0.96 -4.06 6.50
N SER A 46 1.09 -3.69 7.77
CA SER A 46 0.82 -2.33 8.25
C SER A 46 1.85 -1.32 7.71
N ALA A 47 3.14 -1.67 7.77
CA ALA A 47 4.22 -0.83 7.28
C ALA A 47 4.17 -0.63 5.75
N GLU A 48 3.86 -1.70 5.02
CA GLU A 48 3.74 -1.65 3.56
C GLU A 48 2.53 -0.81 3.13
N LYS A 49 1.38 -0.97 3.80
CA LYS A 49 0.19 -0.14 3.59
C LYS A 49 0.46 1.34 3.84
N GLU A 50 1.24 1.67 4.87
CA GLU A 50 1.62 3.06 5.16
C GLU A 50 2.54 3.64 4.08
N SER A 51 3.52 2.85 3.63
CA SER A 51 4.43 3.23 2.55
C SER A 51 3.72 3.46 1.22
N PHE A 52 2.59 2.78 1.00
CA PHE A 52 1.78 2.94 -0.21
C PHE A 52 0.94 4.22 -0.22
N LYS A 53 0.83 4.93 0.91
CA LYS A 53 0.14 6.23 0.92
C LYS A 53 1.01 7.22 0.16
N PRO A 54 0.47 7.93 -0.84
CA PRO A 54 1.23 8.96 -1.52
C PRO A 54 1.71 9.96 -0.48
N PHE A 55 3.03 10.18 -0.40
CA PHE A 55 3.58 11.31 0.32
C PHE A 55 2.86 12.55 -0.20
N MET A 56 1.97 13.12 0.60
CA MET A 56 1.48 14.46 0.37
C MET A 56 2.68 15.37 0.57
N ILE A 57 3.49 15.55 -0.47
CA ILE A 57 4.44 16.64 -0.54
C ILE A 57 3.56 17.89 -0.53
N PRO A 58 3.52 18.67 0.56
CA PRO A 58 2.81 19.93 0.52
C PRO A 58 3.45 20.71 -0.62
N ASN A 59 2.65 21.16 -1.57
CA ASN A 59 3.10 21.95 -2.70
C ASN A 59 3.72 23.26 -2.18
N GLN A 60 4.99 23.20 -1.78
CA GLN A 60 5.78 24.37 -1.46
C GLN A 60 6.08 25.03 -2.81
N SER A 61 5.20 25.94 -3.19
CA SER A 61 5.43 26.92 -4.25
C SER A 61 6.63 27.78 -3.84
N TYR A 62 7.83 27.22 -4.00
CA TYR A 62 9.06 27.98 -3.98
C TYR A 62 9.10 28.76 -5.29
N LYS A 63 8.61 30.00 -5.24
CA LYS A 63 8.93 30.99 -6.27
C LYS A 63 10.42 31.32 -6.11
N PRO A 64 11.30 30.95 -7.06
CA PRO A 64 12.68 31.38 -6.99
C PRO A 64 12.72 32.87 -7.34
N THR A 65 12.78 33.75 -6.33
CA THR A 65 13.25 35.12 -6.52
C THR A 65 14.75 35.04 -6.77
N TRP A 66 15.11 34.95 -8.04
CA TRP A 66 16.47 35.21 -8.49
C TRP A 66 16.83 36.64 -8.07
N ILE A 67 17.96 36.79 -7.38
CA ILE A 67 18.48 38.08 -6.94
C ILE A 67 18.84 38.86 -8.21
N GLN A 68 18.11 39.95 -8.48
CA GLN A 68 18.53 40.96 -9.44
C GLN A 68 19.67 41.76 -8.81
N ALA A 69 20.88 41.57 -9.34
CA ALA A 69 22.03 42.43 -9.10
C ALA A 69 21.95 43.69 -9.96
#